data_AF-R6H7R1-F1
#
_entry.id   AF-R6H7R1-F1
#
_cell.length_a   1.000
_cell.length_b   1.000
_cell.length_c   1.000
_cell.angle_alpha   90.00
_cell.angle_beta   90.00
_cell.angle_gamma   90.00
#
_symmetry.space_group_name_H-M   'P 1'
#
loop_
_entity.id
_entity.type
_entity.pdbx_description
1 polymer ?
#
loop_
_entity_poly.entity_id
_entity_poly.type
_entity_poly.pdbx_seq_one_letter_code
_entity_poly.pdbx_strand_id
1 'polypeptide(L)'
;MACGTAAEAEEAIRMALSALGLSDIVLNRTLYISHDRMAQADELMQTEEWSGSVKGGEISQFQGNDWSEADDCYMFEFFCGIDGIPLSYQSWKRETTTYCGNSITAWYDADGLLSVGVYYPWVADEVAEEPDQVISAEEALQVVQNKIGNVITGQNQELQSLTLRYLYRQDGDAWLLIPVWEAVIHQASKDPDSWVPESCTYVTVDAITGKEIVS
;
A
#
# COMPACT_ATOMS: atom_id res chain seq x y z
N MET A 1 26.37 1.28 -6.63
CA MET A 1 25.35 0.40 -6.06
C MET A 1 25.55 -0.96 -6.69
N ALA A 2 25.61 -2.02 -5.87
CA ALA A 2 25.84 -3.38 -6.37
C ALA A 2 24.72 -3.86 -7.31
N CYS A 3 23.49 -3.38 -7.11
CA CYS A 3 22.27 -3.80 -7.80
C CYS A 3 21.81 -2.91 -8.99
N GLY A 4 22.71 -2.12 -9.59
CA GLY A 4 22.35 -1.22 -10.71
C GLY A 4 21.51 -0.01 -10.28
N THR A 5 20.73 0.57 -11.19
CA THR A 5 19.80 1.67 -10.87
C THR A 5 18.38 1.18 -10.62
N ALA A 6 17.62 1.92 -9.81
CA ALA A 6 16.20 1.60 -9.56
C ALA A 6 15.35 1.56 -10.85
N ALA A 7 15.67 2.37 -11.86
CA ALA A 7 14.95 2.39 -13.13
C ALA A 7 15.16 1.09 -13.93
N GLU A 8 16.39 0.59 -14.00
CA GLU A 8 16.71 -0.67 -14.69
C GLU A 8 16.05 -1.86 -13.97
N ALA A 9 16.09 -1.86 -12.62
CA ALA A 9 15.42 -2.88 -11.81
C ALA A 9 13.89 -2.85 -12.01
N GLU A 10 13.27 -1.66 -12.01
CA GLU A 10 11.84 -1.50 -12.26
C GLU A 10 11.45 -2.02 -13.65
N GLU A 11 12.22 -1.68 -14.69
CA GLU A 11 11.98 -2.16 -16.06
C GLU A 11 12.05 -3.69 -16.13
N ALA A 12 13.06 -4.31 -15.52
CA ALA A 12 13.19 -5.75 -15.43
C ALA A 12 12.01 -6.42 -14.72
N ILE A 13 11.54 -5.84 -13.62
CA ILE A 13 10.37 -6.32 -12.88
C ILE A 13 9.10 -6.18 -13.73
N ARG A 14 8.89 -5.05 -14.40
CA ARG A 14 7.73 -4.83 -15.28
C ARG A 14 7.70 -5.82 -16.43
N MET A 15 8.85 -6.14 -17.03
CA MET A 15 8.94 -7.19 -18.05
C MET A 15 8.56 -8.57 -17.50
N ALA A 16 9.04 -8.92 -16.31
CA ALA A 16 8.70 -10.19 -15.66
C ALA A 16 7.20 -10.29 -15.32
N LEU A 17 6.62 -9.22 -14.76
CA LEU A 17 5.18 -9.16 -14.45
C LEU A 17 4.31 -9.20 -15.71
N SER A 18 4.72 -8.51 -16.77
CA SER A 18 4.04 -8.56 -18.07
C SER A 18 4.06 -9.97 -18.67
N ALA A 19 5.17 -10.70 -18.55
CA ALA A 19 5.24 -12.11 -18.97
C ALA A 19 4.32 -13.04 -18.17
N LEU A 20 3.90 -12.64 -16.97
CA LEU A 20 2.90 -13.33 -16.14
C LEU A 20 1.45 -12.86 -16.44
N GLY A 21 1.25 -11.97 -17.40
CA GLY A 21 -0.06 -11.40 -17.74
C GLY A 21 -0.49 -10.22 -16.87
N LEU A 22 0.43 -9.63 -16.09
CA LEU A 22 0.20 -8.45 -15.25
C LEU A 22 0.85 -7.22 -15.90
N SER A 23 0.21 -6.68 -16.93
CA SER A 23 0.69 -5.50 -17.67
C SER A 23 0.27 -4.18 -17.02
N ASP A 24 -0.96 -4.10 -16.52
CA ASP A 24 -1.50 -2.86 -15.97
C ASP A 24 -1.19 -2.78 -14.49
N ILE A 25 0.02 -2.30 -14.20
CA ILE A 25 0.54 -2.12 -12.85
C ILE A 25 1.06 -0.71 -12.63
N VAL A 26 0.77 -0.18 -11.45
CA VAL A 26 1.13 1.16 -11.00
C VAL A 26 2.13 1.02 -9.87
N LEU A 27 3.28 1.69 -9.99
CA LEU A 27 4.30 1.71 -8.93
C LEU A 27 3.77 2.52 -7.75
N ASN A 28 3.76 1.91 -6.56
CA ASN A 28 3.41 2.59 -5.32
C ASN A 28 4.65 3.18 -4.63
N ARG A 29 5.70 2.36 -4.48
CA ARG A 29 6.94 2.80 -3.84
C ARG A 29 8.13 1.93 -4.25
N THR A 30 9.29 2.55 -4.13
CA THR A 30 10.60 1.90 -4.25
C THR A 30 11.38 2.17 -2.97
N LEU A 31 11.87 1.11 -2.34
CA LEU A 31 12.75 1.18 -1.18
C LEU A 31 14.12 0.64 -1.55
N TYR A 32 15.17 1.33 -1.15
CA TYR A 32 16.53 0.80 -1.16
C TYR A 32 16.86 0.26 0.23
N ILE A 33 17.31 -0.99 0.29
CA ILE A 33 17.61 -1.69 1.52
C ILE A 33 19.10 -2.00 1.50
N SER A 34 19.85 -1.19 2.25
CA SER A 34 21.29 -1.37 2.39
C SER A 34 21.64 -2.36 3.48
N HIS A 35 22.81 -2.96 3.37
CA HIS A 35 23.44 -3.78 4.41
C HIS A 35 23.46 -3.10 5.77
N ASP A 36 23.77 -1.79 5.83
CA ASP A 36 23.68 -1.03 7.08
C ASP A 36 22.28 -1.04 7.70
N ARG A 37 21.23 -0.96 6.87
CA ARG A 37 19.84 -1.02 7.34
C ARG A 37 19.46 -2.43 7.78
N MET A 38 19.96 -3.45 7.10
CA MET A 38 19.73 -4.85 7.48
C MET A 38 20.45 -5.18 8.80
N ALA A 39 21.69 -4.71 8.99
CA ALA A 39 22.40 -4.83 10.26
C ALA A 39 21.65 -4.13 11.41
N GLN A 40 21.15 -2.91 11.19
CA GLN A 40 20.30 -2.21 12.18
C GLN A 40 19.01 -2.97 12.49
N ALA A 41 18.36 -3.56 11.49
CA ALA A 41 17.15 -4.34 11.68
C ALA A 41 17.46 -5.61 12.50
N ASP A 42 18.56 -6.30 12.21
CA ASP A 42 19.01 -7.47 12.99
C ASP A 42 19.25 -7.10 14.45
N GLU A 43 19.94 -5.99 14.73
CA GLU A 43 20.16 -5.48 16.09
C GLU A 43 18.82 -5.20 16.82
N LEU A 44 17.86 -4.58 16.14
CA LEU A 44 16.54 -4.30 16.70
C LEU A 44 15.76 -5.59 17.00
N MET A 45 15.83 -6.59 16.11
CA MET A 45 15.16 -7.87 16.28
C MET A 45 15.73 -8.70 17.44
N GLN A 46 16.95 -8.40 17.93
CA GLN A 46 17.51 -9.01 19.14
C GLN A 46 17.01 -8.36 20.45
N THR A 47 16.22 -7.28 20.40
CA THR A 47 15.71 -6.61 21.61
C THR A 47 14.56 -7.39 22.27
N GLU A 48 14.32 -7.11 23.56
CA GLU A 48 13.24 -7.75 24.34
C GLU A 48 11.85 -7.56 23.72
N GLU A 49 11.64 -6.48 22.96
CA GLU A 49 10.39 -6.16 22.26
C GLU A 49 10.05 -7.20 21.18
N TRP A 50 11.06 -7.74 20.51
CA TRP A 50 10.90 -8.70 19.40
C TRP A 50 11.29 -10.12 19.79
N SER A 51 11.97 -10.31 20.92
CA SER A 51 12.29 -11.63 21.46
C SER A 51 11.07 -12.25 22.16
N GLY A 52 10.47 -13.27 21.55
CA GLY A 52 9.41 -14.05 22.18
C GLY A 52 9.97 -15.07 23.18
N SER A 53 9.55 -15.01 24.44
CA SER A 53 9.74 -16.12 25.39
C SER A 53 8.62 -17.15 25.24
N VAL A 54 8.93 -18.34 24.73
CA VAL A 54 8.03 -19.51 24.80
C VAL A 54 8.47 -20.39 25.97
N LYS A 55 7.53 -20.98 26.72
CA LYS A 55 7.85 -21.92 27.81
C LYS A 55 8.73 -23.06 27.28
N GLY A 56 10.03 -23.03 27.56
CA GLY A 56 10.99 -24.03 27.11
C GLY A 56 12.33 -23.48 26.59
N GLY A 57 12.47 -22.18 26.36
CA GLY A 57 13.72 -21.53 25.96
C GLY A 57 13.48 -20.24 25.19
N GLU A 58 14.51 -19.40 25.07
CA GLU A 58 14.51 -18.27 24.14
C GLU A 58 14.45 -18.81 22.71
N ILE A 59 13.45 -18.37 21.93
CA ILE A 59 13.48 -18.57 20.49
C ILE A 59 14.06 -17.29 19.90
N SER A 60 15.38 -17.26 19.71
CA SER A 60 15.97 -16.32 18.75
C SER A 60 15.51 -16.81 17.36
N GLN A 61 14.40 -16.23 16.86
CA GLN A 61 13.89 -16.55 15.52
C GLN A 61 14.76 -15.92 14.42
N PHE A 62 15.66 -15.02 14.79
CA PHE A 62 16.47 -14.22 13.88
C PHE A 62 17.94 -14.41 14.24
N GLN A 63 18.69 -15.12 13.40
CA GLN A 63 20.14 -15.14 13.47
C GLN A 63 20.64 -13.91 12.71
N GLY A 64 21.41 -13.05 13.38
CA GLY A 64 22.06 -11.93 12.69
C GLY A 64 22.98 -12.46 11.60
N ASN A 65 22.94 -11.81 10.44
CA ASN A 65 23.80 -12.14 9.30
C ASN A 65 24.95 -11.13 9.17
N ASP A 66 26.05 -11.58 8.56
CA ASP A 66 27.16 -10.70 8.16
C ASP A 66 26.78 -9.99 6.84
N TRP A 67 26.01 -8.90 6.95
CA TRP A 67 25.58 -8.11 5.79
C TRP A 67 26.72 -7.31 5.18
N SER A 68 26.76 -7.26 3.85
CA SER A 68 27.77 -6.56 3.05
C SER A 68 27.14 -5.77 1.91
N GLU A 69 27.88 -4.85 1.27
CA GLU A 69 27.39 -4.12 0.09
C GLU A 69 26.86 -5.02 -1.04
N ALA A 70 27.28 -6.30 -1.08
CA ALA A 70 26.77 -7.27 -2.06
C ALA A 70 25.30 -7.67 -1.82
N ASP A 71 24.81 -7.48 -0.60
CA ASP A 71 23.43 -7.82 -0.19
C ASP A 71 22.45 -6.66 -0.40
N ASP A 72 22.96 -5.47 -0.77
CA ASP A 72 22.12 -4.30 -1.05
C ASP A 72 21.10 -4.62 -2.16
N CYS A 73 19.84 -4.28 -1.90
CA CYS A 73 18.74 -4.61 -2.81
C CYS A 73 17.68 -3.51 -2.86
N TYR A 74 16.82 -3.60 -3.87
CA TYR A 74 15.59 -2.82 -3.99
C TYR A 74 14.37 -3.67 -3.64
N MET A 75 13.42 -3.08 -2.93
CA MET A 75 12.06 -3.58 -2.81
C MET A 75 11.11 -2.63 -3.54
N PHE A 76 10.36 -3.16 -4.49
CA PHE A 76 9.30 -2.44 -5.20
C PHE A 76 7.95 -2.94 -4.75
N GLU A 77 7.00 -2.02 -4.60
CA GLU A 77 5.59 -2.35 -4.40
C GLU A 77 4.79 -1.75 -5.55
N PHE A 78 4.00 -2.59 -6.20
CA PHE A 78 3.06 -2.22 -7.24
C PHE A 78 1.63 -2.58 -6.84
N PHE A 79 0.68 -1.86 -7.40
CA PHE A 79 -0.72 -2.24 -7.43
C PHE A 79 -1.11 -2.57 -8.88
N CYS A 80 -1.97 -3.56 -9.08
CA CYS A 80 -2.74 -3.64 -10.31
C CYS A 80 -3.51 -2.32 -10.50
N GLY A 81 -3.64 -1.90 -11.75
CA GLY A 81 -4.37 -0.72 -12.14
C GLY A 81 -5.08 -0.91 -13.47
N ILE A 82 -5.79 0.13 -13.88
CA ILE A 82 -6.47 0.23 -15.17
C ILE A 82 -6.21 1.64 -15.67
N ASP A 83 -5.73 1.77 -16.90
CA ASP A 83 -5.39 3.06 -17.52
C ASP A 83 -4.48 3.96 -16.64
N GLY A 84 -3.55 3.32 -15.92
CA GLY A 84 -2.62 4.00 -15.01
C GLY A 84 -3.21 4.39 -13.65
N ILE A 85 -4.48 4.09 -13.38
CA ILE A 85 -5.14 4.33 -12.08
C ILE A 85 -5.02 3.06 -11.23
N PRO A 86 -4.40 3.13 -10.02
CA PRO A 86 -4.23 1.96 -9.18
C PRO A 86 -5.56 1.53 -8.54
N LEU A 87 -5.72 0.23 -8.31
CA LEU A 87 -6.76 -0.27 -7.41
C LEU A 87 -6.49 0.19 -5.96
N SER A 88 -7.54 0.25 -5.16
CA SER A 88 -7.41 0.45 -3.72
C SER A 88 -6.83 -0.81 -3.06
N TYR A 89 -5.82 -0.60 -2.22
CA TYR A 89 -5.17 -1.63 -1.41
C TYR A 89 -5.90 -1.86 -0.07
N GLN A 90 -6.99 -1.11 0.19
CA GLN A 90 -7.73 -1.27 1.43
C GLN A 90 -8.52 -2.57 1.43
N SER A 91 -8.51 -3.25 2.57
CA SER A 91 -9.44 -4.34 2.86
C SER A 91 -10.75 -3.75 3.37
N TRP A 92 -11.82 -3.83 2.57
CA TRP A 92 -13.15 -3.43 3.00
C TRP A 92 -13.92 -4.64 3.51
N LYS A 93 -14.49 -4.50 4.69
CA LYS A 93 -15.44 -5.46 5.24
C LYS A 93 -16.84 -4.92 5.05
N ARG A 94 -17.53 -5.34 3.98
CA ARG A 94 -18.99 -5.20 3.91
C ARG A 94 -19.65 -6.43 4.52
N GLU A 95 -20.92 -6.30 4.89
CA GLU A 95 -21.70 -7.32 5.62
C GLU A 95 -21.71 -8.71 4.97
N THR A 96 -21.37 -8.83 3.69
CA THR A 96 -21.45 -10.08 2.93
C THR A 96 -20.13 -10.58 2.33
N THR A 97 -19.09 -9.75 2.21
CA THR A 97 -17.80 -10.16 1.62
C THR A 97 -16.63 -9.37 2.22
N THR A 98 -15.56 -10.07 2.60
CA THR A 98 -14.27 -9.46 2.97
C THR A 98 -13.39 -9.44 1.72
N TYR A 99 -12.97 -8.26 1.29
CA TYR A 99 -11.99 -8.13 0.22
C TYR A 99 -10.59 -7.92 0.80
N CYS A 100 -9.59 -8.49 0.14
CA CYS A 100 -8.18 -8.30 0.46
C CYS A 100 -7.54 -7.39 -0.60
N GLY A 101 -6.90 -6.31 -0.14
CA GLY A 101 -6.14 -5.38 -0.98
C GLY A 101 -5.21 -6.09 -1.95
N ASN A 102 -5.12 -5.60 -3.19
CA ASN A 102 -4.12 -6.11 -4.12
C ASN A 102 -2.74 -5.56 -3.74
N SER A 103 -1.71 -6.39 -3.85
CA SER A 103 -0.33 -5.97 -3.62
C SER A 103 0.62 -6.87 -4.38
N ILE A 104 1.56 -6.25 -5.09
CA ILE A 104 2.65 -6.94 -5.77
C ILE A 104 3.94 -6.42 -5.16
N THR A 105 4.73 -7.29 -4.54
CA THR A 105 6.03 -6.93 -3.98
C THR A 105 7.12 -7.67 -4.76
N ALA A 106 8.14 -6.95 -5.20
CA ALA A 106 9.29 -7.52 -5.89
C ALA A 106 10.59 -7.10 -5.22
N TRP A 107 11.51 -8.04 -5.08
CA TRP A 107 12.85 -7.82 -4.54
C TRP A 107 13.87 -8.01 -5.65
N TYR A 108 14.81 -7.08 -5.76
CA TYR A 108 15.81 -7.06 -6.84
C TYR A 108 17.19 -6.74 -6.27
N ASP A 109 18.18 -7.59 -6.54
CA ASP A 109 19.55 -7.47 -6.06
C ASP A 109 20.56 -7.40 -7.24
N ALA A 110 21.84 -7.60 -6.96
CA ALA A 110 22.91 -7.59 -7.98
C ALA A 110 22.80 -8.73 -9.00
N ASP A 111 22.19 -9.85 -8.65
CA ASP A 111 21.98 -11.00 -9.51
C ASP A 111 20.65 -10.92 -10.28
N GLY A 112 19.79 -9.97 -9.93
CA GLY A 112 18.57 -9.62 -10.64
C GLY A 112 17.32 -9.76 -9.78
N LEU A 113 16.25 -10.29 -10.37
CA LEU A 113 14.97 -10.48 -9.67
C LEU A 113 15.08 -11.63 -8.66
N LEU A 114 15.16 -11.31 -7.37
CA LEU A 114 15.28 -12.26 -6.26
C LEU A 114 13.95 -12.95 -5.96
N SER A 115 12.87 -12.18 -5.84
CA SER A 115 11.54 -12.72 -5.55
C SER A 115 10.42 -11.80 -6.01
N VAL A 116 9.26 -12.39 -6.29
CA VAL A 116 8.00 -11.68 -6.54
C VAL A 116 6.89 -12.34 -5.76
N GLY A 117 6.20 -11.56 -4.93
CA GLY A 117 4.94 -11.92 -4.30
C GLY A 117 3.80 -11.20 -5.01
N VAL A 118 2.83 -11.95 -5.54
CA VAL A 118 1.62 -11.40 -6.16
C VAL A 118 0.42 -11.80 -5.30
N TYR A 119 -0.24 -10.82 -4.71
CA TYR A 119 -1.40 -11.03 -3.86
C TYR A 119 -2.65 -10.41 -4.50
N TYR A 120 -3.65 -11.26 -4.70
CA TYR A 120 -4.95 -10.89 -5.27
C TYR A 120 -4.83 -10.09 -6.59
N PRO A 121 -4.18 -10.66 -7.63
CA PRO A 121 -4.08 -10.00 -8.91
C PRO A 121 -5.47 -9.87 -9.56
N TRP A 122 -5.76 -8.69 -10.09
CA TRP A 122 -6.99 -8.41 -10.81
C TRP A 122 -6.70 -8.05 -12.25
N VAL A 123 -7.54 -8.58 -13.13
CA VAL A 123 -7.63 -8.21 -14.55
C VAL A 123 -9.09 -7.82 -14.76
N ALA A 124 -9.32 -6.63 -15.31
CA ALA A 124 -10.65 -6.21 -15.74
C ALA A 124 -10.83 -6.58 -17.21
N ASP A 125 -11.88 -7.34 -17.50
CA ASP A 125 -12.12 -7.87 -18.85
C ASP A 125 -12.97 -6.93 -19.71
N GLU A 126 -13.91 -6.21 -19.11
CA GLU A 126 -14.90 -5.39 -19.81
C GLU A 126 -15.21 -4.08 -19.07
N VAL A 127 -15.42 -3.01 -19.84
CA VAL A 127 -15.96 -1.75 -19.32
C VAL A 127 -17.48 -1.86 -19.26
N ALA A 128 -18.02 -1.90 -18.04
CA ALA A 128 -19.47 -1.94 -17.82
C ALA A 128 -20.14 -0.61 -18.20
N GLU A 129 -19.56 0.51 -17.74
CA GLU A 129 -20.02 1.87 -17.99
C GLU A 129 -18.85 2.84 -17.83
N GLU A 130 -18.65 3.73 -18.81
CA GLU A 130 -17.70 4.84 -18.70
C GLU A 130 -18.37 6.00 -17.95
N PRO A 131 -17.75 6.57 -16.91
CA PRO A 131 -18.30 7.72 -16.24
C PRO A 131 -18.24 8.95 -17.16
N ASP A 132 -19.38 9.61 -17.39
CA ASP A 132 -19.47 10.85 -18.17
C ASP A 132 -18.54 11.95 -17.61
N GLN A 133 -18.38 11.99 -16.29
CA GLN A 133 -17.51 12.92 -15.59
C GLN A 133 -17.02 12.33 -14.28
N VAL A 134 -15.76 12.62 -13.96
CA VAL A 134 -15.17 12.40 -12.64
C VAL A 134 -14.90 13.77 -12.00
N ILE A 135 -15.23 13.91 -10.72
CA ILE A 135 -14.97 15.14 -9.96
C ILE A 135 -13.46 15.38 -9.84
N SER A 136 -13.08 16.63 -9.70
CA SER A 136 -11.70 17.05 -9.48
C SER A 136 -11.16 16.66 -8.10
N ALA A 137 -9.83 16.65 -7.96
CA ALA A 137 -9.18 16.48 -6.66
C ALA A 137 -9.58 17.58 -5.68
N GLU A 138 -9.78 18.82 -6.16
CA GLU A 138 -10.21 19.95 -5.35
C GLU A 138 -11.62 19.76 -4.78
N GLU A 139 -12.56 19.24 -5.57
CA GLU A 139 -13.91 18.92 -5.12
C GLU A 139 -13.90 17.80 -4.08
N ALA A 140 -13.14 16.73 -4.32
CA ALA A 140 -12.97 15.64 -3.35
C ALA A 140 -12.32 16.13 -2.04
N LEU A 141 -11.31 17.00 -2.14
CA LEU A 141 -10.62 17.57 -0.99
C LEU A 141 -11.58 18.37 -0.10
N GLN A 142 -12.53 19.11 -0.68
CA GLN A 142 -13.54 19.83 0.10
C GLN A 142 -14.41 18.89 0.93
N VAL A 143 -14.80 17.74 0.35
CA VAL A 143 -15.57 16.70 1.09
C VAL A 143 -14.76 16.16 2.26
N VAL A 144 -13.48 15.84 2.03
CA VAL A 144 -12.55 15.36 3.06
C VAL A 144 -12.36 16.39 4.17
N GLN A 145 -12.10 17.66 3.82
CA GLN A 145 -11.93 18.75 4.79
C GLN A 145 -13.18 18.98 5.62
N ASN A 146 -14.37 18.92 5.00
CA ASN A 146 -15.63 19.04 5.73
C ASN A 146 -15.83 17.87 6.70
N LYS A 147 -15.43 16.65 6.34
CA LYS A 147 -15.50 15.49 7.25
C LYS A 147 -14.56 15.67 8.44
N ILE A 148 -13.29 15.96 8.19
CA ILE A 148 -12.25 16.11 9.22
C ILE A 148 -12.58 17.29 10.14
N GLY A 149 -12.95 18.45 9.58
CA GLY A 149 -13.25 19.67 10.33
C GLY A 149 -14.46 19.56 11.27
N ASN A 150 -15.36 18.62 11.01
CA ASN A 150 -16.53 18.37 11.86
C ASN A 150 -16.27 17.36 12.99
N VAL A 151 -15.09 16.71 13.02
CA VAL A 151 -14.74 15.73 14.06
C VAL A 151 -14.00 16.44 15.20
N ILE A 152 -14.61 16.47 16.40
CA ILE A 152 -13.91 16.90 17.61
C ILE A 152 -13.06 15.74 18.11
N THR A 153 -11.74 15.82 17.92
CA THR A 153 -10.78 14.78 18.34
C THR A 153 -9.60 15.34 19.14
N GLY A 154 -9.09 14.50 20.05
CA GLY A 154 -7.83 14.71 20.78
C GLY A 154 -6.57 14.47 19.94
N GLN A 155 -6.72 14.16 18.65
CA GLN A 155 -5.61 13.93 17.73
C GLN A 155 -5.43 15.12 16.76
N ASN A 156 -4.19 15.37 16.37
CA ASN A 156 -3.85 16.12 15.17
C ASN A 156 -4.14 15.24 13.96
N GLN A 157 -4.61 15.85 12.87
CA GLN A 157 -4.96 15.16 11.64
C GLN A 157 -4.24 15.83 10.48
N GLU A 158 -3.49 15.06 9.70
CA GLU A 158 -2.72 15.52 8.55
C GLU A 158 -3.11 14.71 7.32
N LEU A 159 -3.48 15.39 6.24
CA LEU A 159 -3.72 14.74 4.95
C LEU A 159 -2.37 14.34 4.34
N GLN A 160 -2.09 13.05 4.27
CA GLN A 160 -0.87 12.50 3.70
C GLN A 160 -0.97 12.37 2.17
N SER A 161 -2.13 11.96 1.66
CA SER A 161 -2.35 11.83 0.22
C SER A 161 -3.84 11.91 -0.14
N LEU A 162 -4.10 12.29 -1.38
CA LEU A 162 -5.41 12.23 -2.03
C LEU A 162 -5.20 11.69 -3.45
N THR A 163 -5.58 10.44 -3.68
CA THR A 163 -5.25 9.71 -4.92
C THR A 163 -6.51 9.17 -5.56
N LEU A 164 -6.65 9.32 -6.88
CA LEU A 164 -7.70 8.65 -7.65
C LEU A 164 -7.36 7.16 -7.71
N ARG A 165 -8.32 6.32 -7.35
CA ARG A 165 -8.18 4.86 -7.32
C ARG A 165 -9.45 4.20 -7.85
N TYR A 166 -9.34 2.93 -8.21
CA TYR A 166 -10.50 2.08 -8.41
C TYR A 166 -10.81 1.28 -7.15
N LEU A 167 -12.05 1.40 -6.67
CA LEU A 167 -12.59 0.59 -5.58
C LEU A 167 -13.51 -0.49 -6.16
N TYR A 168 -13.43 -1.68 -5.60
CA TYR A 168 -14.31 -2.79 -5.95
C TYR A 168 -15.67 -2.65 -5.27
N ARG A 169 -16.73 -2.97 -6.02
CA ARG A 169 -18.10 -3.02 -5.53
C ARG A 169 -18.78 -4.25 -6.09
N GLN A 170 -19.28 -5.11 -5.20
CA GLN A 170 -20.08 -6.25 -5.62
C GLN A 170 -21.44 -5.76 -6.16
N ASP A 171 -21.80 -6.23 -7.35
CA ASP A 171 -23.10 -6.00 -7.98
C ASP A 171 -23.65 -7.33 -8.50
N GLY A 172 -24.50 -7.96 -7.69
CA GLY A 172 -24.98 -9.33 -7.94
C GLY A 172 -23.82 -10.34 -8.00
N ASP A 173 -23.69 -10.99 -9.16
CA ASP A 173 -22.65 -11.99 -9.46
C ASP A 173 -21.38 -11.37 -10.08
N ALA A 174 -21.36 -10.06 -10.28
CA ALA A 174 -20.23 -9.33 -10.85
C ALA A 174 -19.51 -8.46 -9.80
N TRP A 175 -18.23 -8.17 -10.06
CA TRP A 175 -17.46 -7.15 -9.37
C TRP A 175 -17.26 -5.97 -10.30
N LEU A 176 -17.74 -4.81 -9.88
CA LEU A 176 -17.54 -3.56 -10.58
C LEU A 176 -16.39 -2.79 -9.95
N LEU A 177 -15.64 -2.08 -10.78
CA LEU A 177 -14.66 -1.12 -10.33
C LEU A 177 -15.26 0.27 -10.47
N ILE A 178 -15.29 1.02 -9.37
CA ILE A 178 -15.79 2.39 -9.33
C ILE A 178 -14.63 3.34 -9.05
N PRO A 179 -14.52 4.46 -9.77
CA PRO A 179 -13.50 5.45 -9.50
C PRO A 179 -13.82 6.17 -8.18
N VAL A 180 -12.82 6.30 -7.32
CA VAL A 180 -12.93 6.96 -6.02
C VAL A 180 -11.71 7.83 -5.77
N TRP A 181 -11.91 8.94 -5.07
CA TRP A 181 -10.83 9.67 -4.44
C TRP A 181 -10.60 9.11 -3.05
N GLU A 182 -9.42 8.55 -2.82
CA GLU A 182 -9.01 7.99 -1.53
C GLU A 182 -8.05 8.96 -0.83
N ALA A 183 -8.47 9.45 0.34
CA ALA A 183 -7.67 10.30 1.21
C ALA A 183 -7.08 9.49 2.35
N VAL A 184 -5.77 9.59 2.55
CA VAL A 184 -5.06 9.01 3.70
C VAL A 184 -4.80 10.12 4.71
N ILE A 185 -5.30 9.95 5.92
CA ILE A 185 -5.20 10.94 6.99
C ILE A 185 -4.39 10.32 8.13
N HIS A 186 -3.20 10.85 8.35
CA HIS A 186 -2.39 10.50 9.51
C HIS A 186 -2.95 11.18 10.76
N GLN A 187 -2.98 10.44 11.86
CA GLN A 187 -3.51 10.87 13.14
C GLN A 187 -2.46 10.65 14.22
N ALA A 188 -2.08 11.74 14.88
CA ALA A 188 -1.16 11.71 16.01
C ALA A 188 -1.82 12.35 17.23
N SER A 189 -1.53 11.87 18.43
CA SER A 189 -2.05 12.47 19.65
C SER A 189 -1.62 13.94 19.78
N LYS A 190 -2.51 14.82 20.26
CA LYS A 190 -2.15 16.19 20.66
C LYS A 190 -1.36 16.22 21.96
N ASP A 191 -1.57 15.21 22.80
CA ASP A 191 -0.83 15.00 24.04
C ASP A 191 0.47 14.25 23.71
N PRO A 192 1.66 14.86 23.92
CA PRO A 192 2.95 14.22 23.66
C PRO A 192 3.25 13.05 24.59
N ASP A 193 2.57 12.95 25.75
CA ASP A 193 2.74 11.84 26.70
C ASP A 193 1.69 10.73 26.48
N SER A 194 0.89 10.83 25.42
CA SER A 194 -0.14 9.85 25.11
C SER A 194 0.45 8.51 24.71
N TRP A 195 -0.12 7.45 25.26
CA TRP A 195 0.18 6.07 24.89
C TRP A 195 -0.55 5.63 23.60
N VAL A 196 -1.46 6.46 23.07
CA VAL A 196 -2.22 6.14 21.86
C VAL A 196 -1.27 6.16 20.65
N PRO A 197 -1.09 5.03 19.95
CA PRO A 197 -0.21 4.98 18.80
C PRO A 197 -0.76 5.86 17.68
N GLU A 198 0.15 6.38 16.86
CA GLU A 198 -0.23 7.03 15.61
C GLU A 198 -0.96 6.04 14.69
N SER A 199 -1.94 6.54 13.95
CA SER A 199 -2.75 5.72 13.07
C SER A 199 -3.08 6.46 11.78
N CYS A 200 -3.45 5.71 10.75
CA CYS A 200 -4.05 6.28 9.55
C CYS A 200 -5.54 5.97 9.53
N THR A 201 -6.34 6.97 9.21
CA THR A 201 -7.73 6.80 8.82
C THR A 201 -7.92 7.18 7.36
N TYR A 202 -8.98 6.68 6.76
CA TYR A 202 -9.22 6.80 5.34
C TYR A 202 -10.58 7.43 5.09
N VAL A 203 -10.62 8.38 4.16
CA VAL A 203 -11.88 8.94 3.64
C VAL A 203 -11.94 8.62 2.17
N THR A 204 -13.02 7.97 1.76
CA THR A 204 -13.24 7.60 0.35
C THR A 204 -14.39 8.41 -0.19
N VAL A 205 -14.18 9.11 -1.29
CA VAL A 205 -15.19 9.93 -1.97
C VAL A 205 -15.48 9.28 -3.31
N ASP A 206 -16.74 8.96 -3.56
CA ASP A 206 -17.20 8.49 -4.86
C ASP A 206 -16.90 9.56 -5.92
N ALA A 207 -16.08 9.22 -6.91
CA ALA A 207 -15.57 10.20 -7.84
C ALA A 207 -16.60 10.60 -8.91
N ILE A 208 -17.74 9.90 -8.99
CA ILE A 208 -18.86 10.23 -9.89
C ILE A 208 -19.84 11.17 -9.17
N THR A 209 -20.17 10.86 -7.91
CA THR A 209 -21.23 11.58 -7.18
C THR A 209 -20.72 12.68 -6.26
N GLY A 210 -19.43 12.71 -5.93
CA GLY A 210 -18.85 13.64 -4.95
C GLY A 210 -19.27 13.38 -3.52
N LYS A 211 -19.83 12.20 -3.22
CA LYS A 211 -20.26 11.84 -1.87
C LYS A 211 -19.25 10.94 -1.19
N GLU A 212 -19.11 11.11 0.12
CA GLU A 212 -18.36 10.16 0.94
C GLU A 212 -19.00 8.77 0.85
N ILE A 213 -18.19 7.76 0.55
CA ILE A 213 -18.55 6.35 0.69
C ILE A 213 -18.28 5.97 2.14
N VAL A 214 -19.36 5.83 2.91
CA VAL A 214 -19.28 5.35 4.30
C VAL A 214 -19.11 3.83 4.27
N SER A 215 -18.07 3.34 4.95
CA SER A 215 -17.83 1.92 5.18
C SER A 215 -18.62 1.39 6.37
#